data_AF-I4G6W3-F1
#
_entry.id   AF-I4G6W3-F1
#
_cell.length_a   1.000
_cell.length_b   1.000
_cell.length_c   1.000
_cell.angle_alpha   90.00
_cell.angle_beta   90.00
_cell.angle_gamma   90.00
#
_symmetry.space_group_name_H-M   'P 1'
#
loop_
_entity.id
_entity.type
_entity.pdbx_description
1 polymer ?
#
loop_
_entity_poly.entity_id
_entity_poly.type
_entity_poly.pdbx_seq_one_letter_code
_entity_poly.pdbx_strand_id
1 'polypeptide(L)' 'MRSMDSTVSLLTRITQTPGQCGGRPCIRGMRIRVTDILEMLAENVSITEILEDFPDLELADIQACLLFAA' A
#
# COMPACT_ATOMS: atom_id res chain seq x y z
N MET A 1 -17.85 16.91 -12.73
CA MET A 1 -17.88 16.56 -11.29
C MET A 1 -17.31 15.16 -11.14
N ARG A 2 -15.99 15.02 -11.20
CA ARG A 2 -15.32 13.70 -11.27
C ARG A 2 -14.65 13.45 -9.92
N SER A 3 -14.79 12.21 -9.44
CA SER A 3 -14.56 11.70 -8.09
C SER A 3 -13.12 11.79 -7.55
N MET A 4 -12.55 13.00 -7.45
CA MET A 4 -11.21 13.27 -6.90
C MET A 4 -11.05 12.99 -5.40
N ASP A 5 -12.14 12.68 -4.69
CA ASP A 5 -12.17 12.51 -3.24
C ASP A 5 -11.63 11.13 -2.78
N SER A 6 -11.79 10.11 -3.61
CA SER A 6 -11.44 8.73 -3.24
C SER A 6 -9.93 8.45 -3.29
N THR A 7 -9.18 9.08 -4.20
CA THR A 7 -7.72 8.87 -4.31
C THR A 7 -6.97 9.51 -3.15
N VAL A 8 -7.42 10.67 -2.67
CA VAL A 8 -6.83 11.36 -1.51
C VAL A 8 -7.00 10.52 -0.24
N SER A 9 -8.18 9.90 -0.07
CA SER A 9 -8.48 9.01 1.07
C SER A 9 -7.69 7.68 1.06
N LEU A 10 -7.14 7.29 -0.08
CA LEU A 10 -6.27 6.10 -0.18
C LEU A 10 -4.83 6.44 0.21
N LEU A 11 -4.31 7.58 -0.25
CA LEU A 11 -2.96 8.02 0.11
C LEU A 11 -2.79 8.25 1.62
N THR A 12 -3.85 8.59 2.36
CA THR A 12 -3.80 8.70 3.83
C THR A 12 -3.52 7.38 4.54
N ARG A 13 -3.68 6.23 3.86
CA ARG A 13 -3.29 4.93 4.39
C ARG A 13 -1.79 4.69 4.31
N ILE A 14 -1.06 5.41 3.45
CA ILE A 14 0.39 5.32 3.40
C ILE A 14 1.00 6.25 4.45
N THR A 15 1.75 5.65 5.36
CA THR A 15 2.43 6.35 6.44
C THR A 15 3.93 6.33 6.21
N GLN A 16 4.61 7.42 6.54
CA GLN A 16 6.06 7.47 6.49
C GLN A 16 6.57 7.92 7.85
N THR A 17 7.14 6.98 8.61
CA THR A 17 7.65 7.26 9.95
C THR A 17 9.17 7.30 9.94
N PRO A 18 9.79 8.42 10.36
CA PRO A 18 11.24 8.50 10.49
C PRO A 18 11.76 7.40 11.44
N GLY A 19 12.65 6.54 10.95
CA GLY A 19 13.23 5.43 11.73
C GLY A 19 12.52 4.08 11.61
N GLN A 20 11.31 4.00 11.05
CA GLN A 20 10.69 2.72 10.68
C GLN A 20 11.11 2.33 9.26
N CYS A 21 11.56 1.08 9.06
CA CYS A 21 12.07 0.58 7.77
C CYS A 21 13.09 1.52 7.09
N GLY A 22 13.89 2.26 7.86
CA GLY A 22 14.86 3.22 7.32
C GLY A 22 14.24 4.51 6.75
N GLY A 23 13.03 4.88 7.19
CA GLY A 23 12.30 6.05 6.69
C GLY A 23 11.48 5.78 5.44
N ARG A 24 11.27 4.50 5.08
CA ARG A 24 10.51 4.11 3.90
C ARG A 24 8.99 4.21 4.15
N PRO A 25 8.19 4.49 3.10
CA PRO A 25 6.75 4.49 3.21
C PRO A 25 6.22 3.08 3.50
N CYS A 26 5.38 2.99 4.53
CA CYS A 26 4.75 1.76 5.00
C CYS A 26 3.23 1.91 5.02
N ILE A 27 2.54 0.79 4.83
CA ILE A 27 1.07 0.73 4.85
C ILE A 27 0.60 0.86 6.30
N ARG A 28 -0.23 1.85 6.62
CA ARG A 28 -0.94 2.02 7.90
C ARG A 28 -0.06 1.87 9.16
N GLY A 29 1.21 2.24 9.10
CA GLY A 29 2.18 2.08 10.19
C GLY A 29 2.64 0.63 10.42
N MET A 30 2.26 -0.30 9.55
CA MET A 30 2.72 -1.68 9.55
C MET A 30 4.20 -1.76 9.14
N ARG A 31 4.84 -2.90 9.41
CA ARG A 31 6.20 -3.20 8.93
C ARG A 31 6.21 -3.71 7.47
N ILE A 32 5.16 -3.42 6.70
CA ILE A 32 5.00 -3.78 5.29
C ILE A 32 5.26 -2.52 4.48
N ARG A 33 6.30 -2.54 3.65
CA ARG A 33 6.68 -1.38 2.84
C ARG A 33 5.82 -1.35 1.59
N VAL A 34 5.53 -0.14 1.11
CA VAL A 34 4.83 0.06 -0.18
C VAL A 34 5.59 -0.63 -1.31
N THR A 35 6.93 -0.58 -1.27
CA THR A 35 7.78 -1.24 -2.26
C THR A 35 7.62 -2.77 -2.28
N ASP A 36 7.41 -3.40 -1.12
CA ASP A 36 7.29 -4.86 -1.05
C ASP A 36 6.04 -5.33 -1.80
N ILE A 37 4.91 -4.64 -1.59
CA ILE A 37 3.66 -4.93 -2.30
C ILE A 37 3.79 -4.68 -3.81
N LEU A 38 4.47 -3.60 -4.21
CA LEU A 38 4.70 -3.30 -5.62
C LEU A 38 5.61 -4.34 -6.28
N GLU A 39 6.61 -4.85 -5.59
CA GLU A 39 7.47 -5.95 -6.06
C GLU A 39 6.67 -7.24 -6.23
N MET A 40 5.84 -7.63 -5.25
CA MET A 40 4.96 -8.80 -5.37
C MET A 40 4.01 -8.68 -6.58
N LEU A 41 3.41 -7.51 -6.79
CA LEU A 41 2.57 -7.26 -7.95
C LEU A 41 3.38 -7.33 -9.27
N ALA A 42 4.63 -6.87 -9.27
CA ALA A 42 5.52 -6.98 -10.42
C ALA A 42 5.92 -8.43 -10.72
N GLU A 43 5.98 -9.30 -9.71
CA GLU A 43 6.16 -10.75 -9.85
C GLU A 43 4.90 -11.50 -10.31
N ASN A 44 3.80 -10.78 -10.62
CA ASN A 44 2.49 -11.33 -10.96
C ASN A 44 1.78 -12.06 -9.80
N VAL A 45 2.15 -11.78 -8.55
CA VAL A 45 1.38 -12.27 -7.40
C VAL A 45 0.00 -11.63 -7.41
N SER A 46 -1.04 -12.43 -7.22
CA SER A 46 -2.41 -11.91 -7.23
C SER A 46 -2.72 -11.12 -5.96
N ILE A 47 -3.61 -10.14 -6.09
CA ILE A 47 -4.09 -9.35 -4.94
C ILE A 47 -4.70 -10.26 -3.87
N THR A 48 -5.42 -11.30 -4.27
CA THR A 48 -6.01 -12.30 -3.36
C THR A 48 -4.95 -13.04 -2.57
N GLU A 49 -3.87 -13.53 -3.20
CA GLU A 49 -2.77 -14.20 -2.48
C GLU A 49 -2.08 -13.25 -1.50
N ILE A 50 -1.87 -11.99 -1.88
CA ILE A 50 -1.31 -10.97 -0.98
C ILE A 50 -2.23 -10.77 0.24
N LEU A 51 -3.55 -10.71 0.03
CA LEU A 51 -4.52 -10.56 1.14
C LEU A 51 -4.63 -11.83 2.00
N GLU A 52 -4.37 -13.01 1.44
CA GLU A 52 -4.31 -14.26 2.18
C GLU A 52 -3.04 -14.36 3.04
N ASP A 53 -1.89 -13.95 2.50
CA ASP A 53 -0.60 -13.90 3.21
C ASP A 53 -0.59 -12.81 4.29
N PHE A 54 -1.31 -11.71 4.04
CA PHE A 54 -1.43 -10.57 4.94
C PHE A 54 -2.92 -10.28 5.24
N PRO A 55 -3.54 -11.00 6.18
CA PRO A 55 -4.97 -10.85 6.49
C PRO A 55 -5.34 -9.47 7.07
N ASP A 56 -4.34 -8.72 7.52
CA ASP A 56 -4.50 -7.34 8.00
C ASP A 56 -4.56 -6.29 6.87
N LEU A 57 -4.12 -6.66 5.66
CA LEU A 57 -4.19 -5.79 4.49
C LEU A 57 -5.60 -5.75 3.94
N GLU A 58 -5.98 -4.58 3.43
CA GLU A 58 -7.20 -4.40 2.66
C GLU A 58 -6.87 -4.15 1.19
N LEU A 59 -7.83 -4.43 0.31
CA LEU A 59 -7.70 -4.11 -1.11
C LEU A 59 -7.43 -2.60 -1.33
N ALA A 60 -7.98 -1.75 -0.45
CA ALA A 60 -7.73 -0.31 -0.42
C ALA A 60 -6.25 0.02 -0.12
N ASP A 61 -5.55 -0.78 0.69
CA ASP A 61 -4.13 -0.57 0.99
C ASP A 61 -3.27 -0.84 -0.26
N ILE A 62 -3.60 -1.89 -1.02
CA ILE A 62 -2.90 -2.21 -2.27
C ILE A 62 -3.15 -1.13 -3.33
N GLN A 63 -4.39 -0.64 -3.43
CA GLN A 63 -4.71 0.50 -4.29
C GLN A 63 -3.95 1.77 -3.87
N ALA A 64 -3.80 2.01 -2.57
CA ALA A 64 -3.00 3.13 -2.07
C ALA A 64 -1.53 3.00 -2.45
N CYS A 65 -0.96 1.78 -2.41
CA CYS A 65 0.40 1.51 -2.88
C CYS A 65 0.58 1.83 -4.36
N LEU A 66 -0.34 1.37 -5.20
CA LEU A 66 -0.33 1.64 -6.64
C LEU A 66 -0.46 3.14 -6.93
N LEU A 67 -1.36 3.84 -6.22
CA LEU A 67 -1.52 5.29 -6.34
C LEU A 67 -0.29 6.07 -5.87
N PHE A 68 0.41 5.59 -4.86
CA PHE A 68 1.64 6.23 -4.37
C PHE A 68 2.80 6.10 -5.37
N ALA A 69 2.80 5.05 -6.21
CA ALA A 69 3.80 4.82 -7.24
C ALA A 69 3.47 5.44 -8.62
N ALA A 70 2.25 5.92 -8.80
CA ALA A 70 1.77 6.57 -10.03
C ALA A 70 2.25 8.03 -10.14
#